data_AF-X1AU45-F1
#
_entry.id   AF-X1AU45-F1
#
_cell.length_a   1.000
_cell.length_b   1.000
_cell.length_c   1.000
_cell.angle_alpha   90.00
_cell.angle_beta   90.00
_cell.angle_gamma   90.00
#
_symmetry.space_group_name_H-M   'P 1'
#
loop_
_entity.id
_entity.type
_entity.pdbx_description
1 polymer ?
#
loop_
_entity_poly.entity_id
_entity_poly.type
_entity_poly.pdbx_seq_one_letter_code
_entity_poly.pdbx_strand_id
1 'polypeptide(L)'
;MDAKRQKIQLELAFMAEGRGEAPMAVNKGTEVPKAKRKPEDPALPVLLMEEICQRENLRKALQRVRQNKGSPGIDGMTVRKLSGYLKKHWPQIREQLLAGNYQPQPVKRVEIPKPDGGIRKLGIPTVLDRFVQQAVMQVLQKYWDKTFSEHNYGFRPGRSAHQAISRSQQYIKQGYRWVVDIDLEKFFDRVNHDKLMGKLAKRIPDKRLLKIIRAVRRKCWEPYQQ
;
A
#
# COMPACT_ATOMS: atom_id res chain seq x y z
N MET A 1 48.33 -33.15 -5.10
CA MET A 1 47.33 -33.45 -4.05
C MET A 1 46.51 -32.18 -3.84
N ASP A 2 45.22 -32.29 -4.17
CA ASP A 2 44.04 -31.54 -3.69
C ASP A 2 44.08 -30.00 -3.60
N ALA A 3 43.30 -29.25 -4.40
CA ALA A 3 41.84 -29.13 -4.50
C ALA A 3 41.18 -28.25 -3.41
N LYS A 4 40.30 -27.35 -3.88
CA LYS A 4 39.18 -26.65 -3.20
C LYS A 4 39.49 -25.39 -2.36
N ARG A 5 39.19 -24.21 -2.95
CA ARG A 5 38.00 -23.36 -2.64
C ARG A 5 38.21 -21.95 -3.24
N GLN A 6 37.63 -21.68 -4.41
CA GLN A 6 36.43 -20.84 -4.57
C GLN A 6 36.58 -19.43 -3.98
N LYS A 7 37.17 -18.53 -4.77
CA LYS A 7 36.87 -17.09 -4.74
C LYS A 7 36.24 -16.75 -6.09
N ILE A 8 34.96 -16.39 -6.03
CA ILE A 8 34.15 -15.92 -7.16
C ILE A 8 34.64 -14.50 -7.48
N GLN A 9 35.41 -14.37 -8.55
CA GLN A 9 35.70 -13.14 -9.29
C GLN A 9 35.38 -13.50 -10.74
N LEU A 10 34.33 -12.91 -11.29
CA LEU A 10 34.40 -11.75 -12.20
C LEU A 10 34.82 -12.21 -13.62
N GLU A 11 34.04 -11.77 -14.60
CA GLU A 11 34.21 -12.00 -16.04
C GLU A 11 33.75 -13.36 -16.59
N LEU A 12 32.50 -13.39 -17.07
CA LEU A 12 32.18 -14.20 -18.25
C LEU A 12 31.75 -13.27 -19.37
N ALA A 13 32.78 -12.90 -20.11
CA ALA A 13 32.84 -12.53 -21.51
C ALA A 13 31.52 -12.61 -22.28
N PHE A 14 31.05 -11.44 -22.71
CA PHE A 14 30.31 -11.28 -23.95
C PHE A 14 31.19 -11.80 -25.09
N MET A 15 30.85 -12.95 -25.68
CA MET A 15 31.23 -13.26 -27.04
C MET A 15 30.00 -13.14 -27.92
N ALA A 16 30.07 -12.19 -28.84
CA ALA A 16 29.12 -11.96 -29.89
C ALA A 16 29.48 -12.83 -31.09
N GLU A 17 28.55 -13.68 -31.51
CA GLU A 17 28.41 -14.33 -32.82
C GLU A 17 27.02 -15.01 -32.73
N GLY A 18 26.07 -14.93 -33.66
CA GLY A 18 26.18 -14.83 -35.10
C GLY A 18 25.23 -15.89 -35.69
N ARG A 19 23.96 -15.50 -35.88
CA ARG A 19 22.89 -16.15 -36.70
C ARG A 19 22.36 -17.54 -36.30
N GLY A 20 21.02 -17.62 -36.28
CA GLY A 20 20.22 -18.83 -36.32
C GLY A 20 18.75 -18.45 -36.45
N GLU A 21 18.19 -18.63 -37.65
CA GLU A 21 16.89 -18.17 -38.11
C GLU A 21 15.71 -18.71 -37.25
N ALA A 22 14.73 -17.86 -36.96
CA ALA A 22 13.50 -18.28 -36.32
C ALA A 22 12.58 -18.98 -37.34
N PRO A 23 12.04 -20.18 -37.07
CA PRO A 23 11.05 -20.78 -37.95
C PRO A 23 9.74 -19.98 -37.89
N MET A 24 9.24 -19.59 -39.06
CA MET A 24 7.93 -18.98 -39.25
C MET A 24 6.82 -19.94 -38.81
N ALA A 25 6.32 -19.76 -37.59
CA ALA A 25 5.15 -20.48 -37.10
C ALA A 25 3.86 -19.77 -37.55
N VAL A 26 3.00 -20.59 -38.17
CA VAL A 26 1.69 -20.28 -38.74
C VAL A 26 0.83 -19.38 -37.84
N ASN A 27 0.27 -18.34 -38.46
CA ASN A 27 -0.63 -17.36 -37.89
C ASN A 27 -1.94 -18.01 -37.41
N LYS A 28 -1.95 -18.53 -36.18
CA LYS A 28 -3.17 -18.87 -35.44
C LYS A 28 -3.36 -17.80 -34.36
N GLY A 29 -4.29 -16.89 -34.62
CA GLY A 29 -4.72 -15.87 -33.67
C GLY A 29 -5.08 -16.53 -32.35
N THR A 30 -4.15 -16.44 -31.39
CA THR A 30 -4.42 -16.86 -30.01
C THR A 30 -4.99 -15.62 -29.35
N GLU A 31 -6.30 -15.43 -29.46
CA GLU A 31 -6.99 -14.52 -28.56
C GLU A 31 -6.68 -14.97 -27.14
N VAL A 32 -5.84 -14.20 -26.46
CA VAL A 32 -5.58 -14.36 -25.02
C VAL A 32 -6.94 -14.37 -24.33
N PRO A 33 -7.29 -15.41 -23.55
CA PRO A 33 -8.57 -15.44 -22.86
C PRO A 33 -8.63 -14.22 -21.94
N LYS A 34 -9.55 -13.30 -22.24
CA LYS A 34 -9.88 -12.19 -21.35
C LYS A 34 -10.18 -12.81 -20.00
N ALA A 35 -9.34 -12.53 -19.00
CA ALA A 35 -9.54 -13.04 -17.65
C ALA A 35 -10.98 -12.77 -17.24
N LYS A 36 -11.74 -13.85 -16.98
CA LYS A 36 -13.14 -13.77 -16.56
C LYS A 36 -13.18 -12.84 -15.34
N ARG A 37 -13.74 -11.64 -15.50
CA ARG A 37 -13.96 -10.72 -14.38
C ARG A 37 -14.94 -11.41 -13.45
N LYS A 38 -14.46 -11.79 -12.25
CA LYS A 38 -15.36 -12.20 -11.17
C LYS A 38 -16.37 -11.07 -10.95
N PRO A 39 -17.65 -11.38 -10.65
CA PRO A 39 -18.64 -10.36 -10.32
C PRO A 39 -18.07 -9.44 -9.23
N GLU A 40 -18.23 -8.12 -9.40
CA GLU A 40 -17.75 -7.13 -8.44
C GLU A 40 -18.34 -7.50 -7.07
N ASP A 41 -17.46 -7.77 -6.08
CA ASP A 41 -17.85 -8.19 -4.73
C ASP A 41 -18.88 -7.22 -4.13
N PRO A 42 -19.77 -7.71 -3.24
CA PRO A 42 -20.83 -6.90 -2.66
C PRO A 42 -20.28 -5.64 -1.98
N ALA A 43 -21.02 -4.54 -2.13
CA ALA A 43 -20.72 -3.27 -1.49
C ALA A 43 -20.58 -3.46 0.04
N LEU A 44 -19.69 -2.69 0.65
CA LEU A 44 -19.49 -2.71 2.10
C LEU A 44 -20.78 -2.30 2.84
N PRO A 45 -20.91 -2.60 4.14
CA PRO A 45 -22.01 -2.08 4.95
C PRO A 45 -22.11 -0.56 4.92
N VAL A 46 -23.30 0.00 5.17
CA VAL A 46 -23.52 1.47 5.14
C VAL A 46 -22.90 2.18 6.36
N LEU A 47 -22.75 1.47 7.48
CA LEU A 47 -22.33 2.02 8.78
C LEU A 47 -20.81 1.96 9.02
N LEU A 48 -20.00 2.24 8.00
CA LEU A 48 -18.53 2.13 8.10
C LEU A 48 -17.95 3.19 9.05
N MET A 49 -18.44 4.43 9.01
CA MET A 49 -17.91 5.46 9.91
C MET A 49 -18.19 5.14 11.38
N GLU A 50 -19.37 4.59 11.67
CA GLU A 50 -19.75 4.15 13.00
C GLU A 50 -18.82 3.05 13.49
N GLU A 51 -18.50 2.07 12.64
CA GLU A 51 -17.53 1.01 12.94
C GLU A 51 -16.11 1.58 13.16
N ILE A 52 -15.67 2.53 12.33
CA ILE A 52 -14.38 3.21 12.48
C ILE A 52 -14.29 3.88 13.86
N CYS A 53 -15.38 4.51 14.32
CA CYS A 53 -15.48 5.18 15.60
C CYS A 53 -15.76 4.26 16.80
N GLN A 54 -15.83 2.93 16.62
CA GLN A 54 -16.01 2.00 17.73
C GLN A 54 -14.79 1.99 18.66
N ARG A 55 -15.05 1.88 19.97
CA ARG A 55 -14.02 1.96 21.00
C ARG A 55 -12.93 0.90 20.82
N GLU A 56 -13.31 -0.32 20.46
CA GLU A 56 -12.41 -1.46 20.26
C GLU A 56 -11.47 -1.20 19.09
N ASN A 57 -12.00 -0.71 17.97
CA ASN A 57 -11.22 -0.33 16.80
C ASN A 57 -10.22 0.78 17.13
N LEU A 58 -10.69 1.84 17.79
CA LEU A 58 -9.85 2.96 18.18
C LEU A 58 -8.75 2.57 19.17
N ARG A 59 -9.02 1.66 20.12
CA ARG A 59 -7.98 1.14 21.02
C ARG A 59 -6.88 0.42 20.24
N LYS A 60 -7.25 -0.43 19.28
CA LYS A 60 -6.29 -1.12 18.39
C LYS A 60 -5.51 -0.12 17.54
N ALA A 61 -6.16 0.91 17.00
CA ALA A 61 -5.51 1.96 16.23
C ALA A 61 -4.49 2.74 17.07
N LEU A 62 -4.86 3.15 18.29
CA LEU A 62 -3.96 3.84 19.21
C LEU A 62 -2.73 2.98 19.58
N GLN A 63 -2.94 1.69 19.86
CA GLN A 63 -1.86 0.76 20.15
C GLN A 63 -0.90 0.64 18.96
N ARG A 64 -1.42 0.51 17.74
CA ARG A 64 -0.61 0.38 16.53
C ARG A 64 0.20 1.65 16.25
N VAL A 65 -0.40 2.83 16.36
CA VAL A 65 0.32 4.11 16.21
C VAL A 65 1.42 4.25 17.27
N ARG A 66 1.17 3.79 18.50
CA ARG A 66 2.17 3.74 19.57
C ARG A 66 3.34 2.81 19.26
N GLN A 67 3.07 1.62 18.74
CA GLN A 67 4.11 0.66 18.35
C GLN A 67 4.98 1.16 17.20
N ASN A 68 4.39 1.89 16.24
CA ASN A 68 5.12 2.40 15.07
C ASN A 68 6.12 3.52 15.39
N LYS A 69 6.06 4.15 16.58
CA LYS A 69 7.01 5.17 17.10
C LYS A 69 7.37 6.32 16.13
N GLY A 70 6.53 6.61 15.13
CA GLY A 70 6.86 7.59 14.09
C GLY A 70 7.02 9.02 14.61
N SER A 71 7.84 9.81 13.91
CA SER A 71 8.09 11.23 14.19
C SER A 71 6.81 12.08 14.27
N PRO A 72 6.82 13.20 15.01
CA PRO A 72 5.70 14.13 15.03
C PRO A 72 5.43 14.74 13.65
N GLY A 73 4.19 15.14 13.40
CA GLY A 73 3.80 15.85 12.19
C GLY A 73 4.15 17.34 12.27
N ILE A 74 3.42 18.15 11.51
CA ILE A 74 3.63 19.62 11.45
C ILE A 74 3.24 20.31 12.77
N ASP A 75 2.33 19.70 13.53
CA ASP A 75 1.83 20.14 14.83
C ASP A 75 2.82 19.87 15.99
N GLY A 76 3.92 19.15 15.74
CA GLY A 76 4.91 18.80 16.76
C GLY A 76 4.39 17.81 17.82
N MET A 77 3.15 17.32 17.72
CA MET A 77 2.59 16.40 18.70
C MET A 77 3.26 15.03 18.60
N THR A 78 3.80 14.54 19.70
CA THR A 78 4.40 13.19 19.76
C THR A 78 3.37 12.13 20.09
N VAL A 79 3.69 10.88 19.74
CA VAL A 79 2.87 9.70 20.00
C VAL A 79 2.53 9.51 21.49
N ARG A 80 3.40 9.97 22.39
CA ARG A 80 3.15 9.93 23.85
C ARG A 80 2.00 10.86 24.27
N LYS A 81 1.90 12.06 23.65
CA LYS A 81 0.89 13.07 23.97
C LYS A 81 -0.50 12.73 23.42
N LEU A 82 -0.59 11.88 22.39
CA LEU A 82 -1.85 11.53 21.71
C LEU A 82 -2.95 11.07 22.68
N SER A 83 -2.64 10.21 23.65
CA SER A 83 -3.67 9.69 24.57
C SER A 83 -4.27 10.77 25.46
N GLY A 84 -3.47 11.74 25.90
CA GLY A 84 -3.95 12.90 26.66
C GLY A 84 -4.78 13.83 25.79
N TYR A 85 -4.36 14.04 24.54
CA TYR A 85 -5.09 14.84 23.56
C TYR A 85 -6.46 14.23 23.25
N LEU A 86 -6.53 12.93 22.97
CA LEU A 86 -7.79 12.23 22.69
C LEU A 86 -8.75 12.30 23.89
N LYS A 87 -8.27 12.17 25.13
CA LYS A 87 -9.15 12.29 26.31
C LYS A 87 -9.91 13.62 26.36
N LYS A 88 -9.32 14.70 25.87
CA LYS A 88 -9.92 16.05 25.88
C LYS A 88 -10.74 16.34 24.62
N HIS A 89 -10.21 15.97 23.45
CA HIS A 89 -10.76 16.40 22.16
C HIS A 89 -11.59 15.33 21.43
N TRP A 90 -11.63 14.08 21.93
CA TRP A 90 -12.31 12.98 21.23
C TRP A 90 -13.79 13.22 20.93
N PRO A 91 -14.63 13.80 21.83
CA PRO A 91 -16.03 14.05 21.50
C PRO A 91 -16.20 14.88 20.23
N GLN A 92 -15.45 15.98 20.11
CA GLN A 92 -15.45 16.86 18.95
C GLN A 92 -14.90 16.16 17.69
N ILE A 93 -13.80 15.41 17.82
CA ILE A 93 -13.22 14.67 16.68
C ILE A 93 -14.21 13.62 16.17
N ARG A 94 -14.86 12.89 17.08
CA ARG A 94 -15.86 11.87 16.74
C ARG A 94 -17.05 12.48 16.02
N GLU A 95 -17.56 13.61 16.51
CA GLU A 95 -18.64 14.36 15.85
C GLU A 95 -18.23 14.77 14.44
N GLN A 96 -17.03 15.34 14.26
CA GLN A 96 -16.52 15.71 12.93
C GLN A 96 -16.39 14.51 11.99
N LEU A 97 -15.97 13.35 12.49
CA LEU A 97 -15.88 12.12 11.69
C LEU A 97 -17.28 11.63 11.25
N LEU A 98 -18.22 11.56 12.19
CA LEU A 98 -19.59 11.10 11.94
C LEU A 98 -20.40 12.06 11.06
N ALA A 99 -20.15 13.37 11.16
CA ALA A 99 -20.70 14.40 10.29
C ALA A 99 -20.01 14.46 8.91
N GLY A 100 -18.83 13.83 8.75
CA GLY A 100 -18.04 13.89 7.53
C GLY A 100 -17.35 15.24 7.28
N ASN A 101 -17.11 16.01 8.35
CA ASN A 101 -16.49 17.33 8.35
C ASN A 101 -15.04 17.32 8.86
N TYR A 102 -14.50 16.15 9.20
CA TYR A 102 -13.10 16.00 9.61
C TYR A 102 -12.14 16.40 8.48
N GLN A 103 -11.22 17.32 8.78
CA GLN A 103 -10.20 17.78 7.85
C GLN A 103 -8.80 17.40 8.36
N PRO A 104 -8.07 16.52 7.64
CA PRO A 104 -6.70 16.20 7.98
C PRO A 104 -5.77 17.41 7.84
N GLN A 105 -4.71 17.45 8.65
CA GLN A 105 -3.69 18.48 8.54
C GLN A 105 -2.71 18.20 7.38
N PRO A 106 -2.02 19.25 6.88
CA PRO A 106 -0.90 19.06 5.95
C PRO A 106 0.20 18.15 6.53
N VAL A 107 0.82 17.36 5.67
CA VAL A 107 1.94 16.49 6.06
C VAL A 107 3.23 17.30 6.24
N LYS A 108 4.03 16.95 7.26
CA LYS A 108 5.38 17.49 7.42
C LYS A 108 6.32 16.87 6.40
N ARG A 109 6.99 17.69 5.58
CA ARG A 109 7.96 17.22 4.60
C ARG A 109 9.30 16.93 5.27
N VAL A 110 9.87 15.77 4.97
CA VAL A 110 11.21 15.38 5.41
C VAL A 110 11.94 14.76 4.23
N GLU A 111 13.17 15.17 4.01
CA GLU A 111 14.05 14.61 3.00
C GLU A 111 15.01 13.62 3.65
N ILE A 112 15.03 12.39 3.13
CA ILE A 112 15.87 11.30 3.64
C ILE A 112 16.76 10.84 2.49
N PRO A 113 18.09 10.78 2.65
CA PRO A 113 18.98 10.27 1.62
C PRO A 113 18.70 8.79 1.33
N LYS A 114 18.74 8.39 0.07
CA LYS A 114 18.70 6.98 -0.33
C LYS A 114 20.10 6.35 -0.21
N PRO A 115 20.19 5.03 0.05
CA PRO A 115 21.48 4.32 0.06
C PRO A 115 22.26 4.45 -1.26
N ASP A 116 21.55 4.42 -2.40
CA ASP A 116 22.14 4.39 -3.74
C ASP A 116 22.31 5.78 -4.38
N GLY A 117 22.17 6.85 -3.59
CA GLY A 117 22.16 8.23 -4.06
C GLY A 117 20.76 8.79 -4.36
N GLY A 118 20.59 10.10 -4.17
CA GLY A 118 19.33 10.81 -4.32
C GLY A 118 18.51 10.94 -3.03
N ILE A 119 17.39 11.65 -3.11
CA ILE A 119 16.56 12.05 -1.96
C ILE A 119 15.19 11.35 -2.01
N ARG A 120 14.79 10.75 -0.89
CA ARG A 120 13.43 10.28 -0.63
C ARG A 120 12.67 11.38 0.11
N LYS A 121 11.74 12.03 -0.57
CA LYS A 121 10.79 12.95 0.07
C LYS A 121 9.72 12.14 0.80
N LEU A 122 9.56 12.36 2.10
CA LEU A 122 8.58 11.72 2.96
C LEU A 122 7.58 12.76 3.48
N GLY A 123 6.29 12.45 3.41
CA GLY A 123 5.24 13.19 4.08
C GLY A 123 4.89 12.50 5.40
N ILE A 124 5.08 13.19 6.53
CA ILE A 124 4.76 12.69 7.86
C ILE A 124 3.45 13.35 8.32
N PRO A 125 2.31 12.63 8.35
CA PRO A 125 1.05 13.17 8.85
C PRO A 125 1.13 13.45 10.36
N THR A 126 0.21 14.25 10.89
CA THR A 126 0.08 14.42 12.35
C THR A 126 -0.22 13.08 13.03
N VAL A 127 0.12 12.98 14.32
CA VAL A 127 -0.14 11.76 15.08
C VAL A 127 -1.65 11.45 15.15
N LEU A 128 -2.50 12.49 15.18
CA LEU A 128 -3.95 12.35 15.12
C LEU A 128 -4.40 11.81 13.76
N ASP A 129 -3.89 12.35 12.66
CA ASP A 129 -4.25 11.87 11.32
C ASP A 129 -3.81 10.42 11.11
N ARG A 130 -2.62 10.04 11.59
CA ARG A 130 -2.18 8.64 11.54
C ARG A 130 -3.10 7.72 12.34
N PHE A 131 -3.60 8.19 13.48
CA PHE A 131 -4.57 7.45 14.29
C PHE A 131 -5.89 7.24 13.55
N VAL A 132 -6.44 8.29 12.92
CA VAL A 132 -7.66 8.18 12.10
C VAL A 132 -7.44 7.28 10.88
N GLN A 133 -6.34 7.46 10.15
CA GLN A 133 -5.96 6.61 9.01
C GLN A 133 -5.83 5.14 9.41
N GLN A 134 -5.22 4.87 10.56
CA GLN A 134 -5.07 3.52 11.09
C GLN A 134 -6.42 2.88 11.46
N ALA A 135 -7.36 3.66 12.03
CA ALA A 135 -8.70 3.21 12.35
C ALA A 135 -9.52 2.90 11.08
N VAL A 136 -9.42 3.76 10.07
CA VAL A 136 -10.01 3.55 8.73
C VAL A 136 -9.47 2.29 8.08
N MET A 137 -8.14 2.13 8.09
CA MET A 137 -7.47 0.99 7.47
C MET A 137 -7.91 -0.34 8.11
N GLN A 138 -8.03 -0.40 9.44
CA GLN A 138 -8.46 -1.62 10.15
C GLN A 138 -9.85 -2.09 9.70
N VAL A 139 -10.80 -1.15 9.58
CA VAL A 139 -12.16 -1.46 9.11
C VAL A 139 -12.15 -1.87 7.64
N LEU A 140 -11.52 -1.10 6.75
CA LEU A 140 -11.48 -1.46 5.33
C LEU A 140 -10.79 -2.81 5.08
N GLN A 141 -9.71 -3.08 5.81
CA GLN A 141 -8.95 -4.33 5.69
C GLN A 141 -9.78 -5.54 6.11
N LYS A 142 -10.61 -5.43 7.16
CA LYS A 142 -11.52 -6.49 7.61
C LYS A 142 -12.41 -7.01 6.48
N TYR A 143 -12.85 -6.13 5.60
CA TYR A 143 -13.74 -6.49 4.49
C TYR A 143 -12.99 -6.81 3.20
N TRP A 144 -11.91 -6.09 2.88
CA TRP A 144 -11.22 -6.26 1.61
C TRP A 144 -10.19 -7.39 1.60
N ASP A 145 -9.65 -7.79 2.75
CA ASP A 145 -8.54 -8.76 2.74
C ASP A 145 -8.93 -10.09 2.11
N LYS A 146 -10.18 -10.52 2.31
CA LYS A 146 -10.77 -11.73 1.70
C LYS A 146 -10.92 -11.64 0.17
N THR A 147 -10.91 -10.44 -0.39
CA THR A 147 -11.13 -10.17 -1.81
C THR A 147 -9.82 -10.07 -2.59
N PHE A 148 -8.68 -9.94 -1.90
CA PHE A 148 -7.37 -9.91 -2.53
C PHE A 148 -6.92 -11.30 -2.98
N SER A 149 -6.16 -11.34 -4.06
CA SER A 149 -5.50 -12.56 -4.55
C SER A 149 -4.68 -13.22 -3.44
N GLU A 150 -4.67 -14.55 -3.41
CA GLU A 150 -3.84 -15.34 -2.49
C GLU A 150 -2.33 -15.12 -2.71
N HIS A 151 -1.96 -14.69 -3.92
CA HIS A 151 -0.59 -14.36 -4.32
C HIS A 151 -0.23 -12.88 -4.06
N ASN A 152 -1.11 -12.11 -3.41
CA ASN A 152 -0.76 -10.79 -2.91
C ASN A 152 -0.19 -10.91 -1.49
N TYR A 153 1.11 -10.63 -1.37
CA TYR A 153 1.87 -10.70 -0.11
C TYR A 153 2.20 -9.33 0.49
N GLY A 154 1.95 -8.24 -0.24
CA GLY A 154 2.32 -6.88 0.17
C GLY A 154 1.27 -6.25 1.09
N PHE A 155 1.72 -5.60 2.17
CA PHE A 155 0.89 -4.78 3.07
C PHE A 155 -0.37 -5.47 3.64
N ARG A 156 -0.34 -6.80 3.77
CA ARG A 156 -1.46 -7.62 4.27
C ARG A 156 -1.15 -8.24 5.63
N PRO A 157 -2.17 -8.44 6.49
CA PRO A 157 -1.96 -9.06 7.79
C PRO A 157 -1.67 -10.54 7.60
N GLY A 158 -0.66 -11.07 8.31
CA GLY A 158 -0.27 -12.48 8.20
C GLY A 158 0.42 -12.86 6.89
N ARG A 159 0.74 -11.90 6.01
CA ARG A 159 1.50 -12.09 4.78
C ARG A 159 2.86 -11.39 4.87
N SER A 160 3.89 -11.98 4.27
CA SER A 160 5.26 -11.44 4.30
C SER A 160 6.02 -11.67 3.00
N ALA A 161 7.09 -10.89 2.79
CA ALA A 161 7.99 -11.07 1.65
C ALA A 161 8.62 -12.48 1.63
N HIS A 162 8.89 -13.08 2.79
CA HIS A 162 9.40 -14.45 2.87
C HIS A 162 8.42 -15.48 2.31
N GLN A 163 7.11 -15.31 2.53
CA GLN A 163 6.10 -16.19 1.92
C GLN A 163 6.07 -16.02 0.40
N ALA A 164 6.24 -14.81 -0.12
CA ALA A 164 6.35 -14.56 -1.56
C ALA A 164 7.55 -15.30 -2.16
N ILE A 165 8.73 -15.20 -1.52
CA ILE A 165 9.95 -15.90 -1.94
C ILE A 165 9.75 -17.42 -1.91
N SER A 166 9.18 -17.95 -0.83
CA SER A 166 8.90 -19.38 -0.70
C SER A 166 7.97 -19.88 -1.80
N ARG A 167 6.94 -19.10 -2.17
CA ARG A 167 6.04 -19.42 -3.27
C ARG A 167 6.77 -19.38 -4.62
N SER A 168 7.62 -18.39 -4.87
CA SER A 168 8.44 -18.33 -6.09
C SER A 168 9.35 -19.56 -6.22
N GLN A 169 9.96 -20.01 -5.13
CA GLN A 169 10.77 -21.23 -5.12
C GLN A 169 9.95 -22.49 -5.47
N GLN A 170 8.69 -22.56 -5.05
CA GLN A 170 7.79 -23.67 -5.44
C GLN A 170 7.54 -23.68 -6.95
N TYR A 171 7.32 -22.52 -7.58
CA TYR A 171 7.13 -22.45 -9.04
C TYR A 171 8.38 -22.92 -9.79
N ILE A 172 9.57 -22.54 -9.34
CA ILE A 172 10.83 -23.02 -9.94
C ILE A 172 10.93 -24.54 -9.84
N LYS A 173 10.61 -25.13 -8.67
CA LYS A 173 10.59 -26.59 -8.47
C LYS A 173 9.55 -27.30 -9.34
N GLN A 174 8.44 -26.65 -9.68
CA GLN A 174 7.41 -27.18 -10.58
C GLN A 174 7.79 -27.09 -12.07
N GLY A 175 8.95 -26.50 -12.39
CA GLY A 175 9.45 -26.41 -13.77
C GLY A 175 9.23 -25.06 -14.45
N TYR A 176 8.64 -24.07 -13.77
CA TYR A 176 8.54 -22.70 -14.29
C TYR A 176 9.91 -22.00 -14.20
N ARG A 177 10.65 -21.97 -15.30
CA ARG A 177 12.04 -21.46 -15.35
C ARG A 177 12.18 -20.02 -15.84
N TRP A 178 11.12 -19.45 -16.39
CA TRP A 178 11.10 -18.09 -16.91
C TRP A 178 10.30 -17.17 -15.99
N VAL A 179 10.86 -16.00 -15.70
CA VAL A 179 10.22 -14.97 -14.88
C VAL A 179 9.97 -13.75 -15.75
N VAL A 180 8.75 -13.24 -15.72
CA VAL A 180 8.40 -11.94 -16.30
C VAL A 180 8.39 -10.94 -15.16
N ASP A 181 9.43 -10.10 -15.11
CA ASP A 181 9.53 -9.05 -14.10
C ASP A 181 8.88 -7.76 -14.63
N ILE A 182 7.91 -7.25 -13.88
CA ILE A 182 7.16 -6.04 -14.22
C ILE A 182 7.19 -5.14 -13.00
N ASP A 183 7.95 -4.04 -13.10
CA ASP A 183 7.96 -2.98 -12.10
C ASP A 183 7.14 -1.76 -12.57
N LEU A 184 6.40 -1.17 -11.62
CA LEU A 184 5.64 0.06 -11.87
C LEU A 184 6.40 1.23 -11.28
N GLU A 185 7.17 1.91 -12.14
CA GLU A 185 7.93 3.09 -11.76
C GLU A 185 7.01 4.16 -11.16
N LYS A 186 7.37 4.66 -9.97
CA LYS A 186 6.65 5.77 -9.30
C LYS A 186 5.15 5.53 -9.19
N PHE A 187 4.75 4.33 -8.77
CA PHE A 187 3.34 3.92 -8.65
C PHE A 187 2.48 5.00 -7.97
N PHE A 188 2.87 5.47 -6.78
CA PHE A 188 2.10 6.48 -6.06
C PHE A 188 2.07 7.85 -6.76
N ASP A 189 3.12 8.20 -7.52
CA ASP A 189 3.15 9.46 -8.27
C ASP A 189 2.30 9.47 -9.54
N ARG A 190 2.12 8.30 -10.16
CA ARG A 190 1.44 8.16 -11.45
C ARG A 190 0.00 7.65 -11.34
N VAL A 191 -0.48 7.31 -10.14
CA VAL A 191 -1.87 6.86 -9.95
C VAL A 191 -2.84 7.99 -10.29
N ASN A 192 -3.69 7.76 -11.29
CA ASN A 192 -4.80 8.66 -11.59
C ASN A 192 -5.82 8.59 -10.44
N HIS A 193 -5.90 9.69 -9.71
CA HIS A 193 -6.67 9.77 -8.48
C HIS A 193 -8.17 9.70 -8.69
N ASP A 194 -8.69 10.17 -9.82
CA ASP A 194 -10.11 10.09 -10.13
C ASP A 194 -10.52 8.65 -10.44
N LYS A 195 -9.67 7.92 -11.18
CA LYS A 195 -9.86 6.48 -11.40
C LYS A 195 -9.80 5.69 -10.09
N LEU A 196 -8.88 6.02 -9.18
CA LEU A 196 -8.81 5.40 -7.85
C LEU A 196 -10.08 5.68 -7.05
N MET A 197 -10.51 6.94 -6.96
CA MET A 197 -11.71 7.32 -6.23
C MET A 197 -12.98 6.70 -6.83
N GLY A 198 -13.05 6.57 -8.17
CA GLY A 198 -14.14 5.88 -8.85
C GLY A 198 -14.22 4.39 -8.47
N LYS A 199 -13.08 3.69 -8.42
CA LYS A 199 -13.03 2.29 -7.95
C LYS A 199 -13.41 2.15 -6.47
N LEU A 200 -12.97 3.09 -5.63
CA LEU A 200 -13.32 3.10 -4.21
C LEU A 200 -14.83 3.35 -4.00
N ALA A 201 -15.42 4.28 -4.73
CA ALA A 201 -16.83 4.63 -4.62
C ALA A 201 -17.77 3.47 -4.99
N LYS A 202 -17.34 2.56 -5.88
CA LYS A 202 -18.10 1.33 -6.17
C LYS A 202 -18.19 0.37 -4.99
N ARG A 203 -17.16 0.32 -4.14
CA ARG A 203 -17.08 -0.63 -3.01
C ARG A 203 -17.48 0.00 -1.67
N ILE A 204 -17.24 1.30 -1.50
CA ILE A 204 -17.53 2.06 -0.28
C ILE A 204 -18.80 2.90 -0.49
N PRO A 205 -19.96 2.48 0.03
CA PRO A 205 -21.17 3.29 -0.06
C PRO A 205 -21.15 4.52 0.87
N ASP A 206 -20.37 4.48 1.96
CA ASP A 206 -20.28 5.58 2.91
C ASP A 206 -19.53 6.79 2.31
N LYS A 207 -20.29 7.81 1.91
CA LYS A 207 -19.78 9.06 1.32
C LYS A 207 -18.86 9.83 2.29
N ARG A 208 -19.07 9.71 3.61
CA ARG A 208 -18.24 10.38 4.62
C ARG A 208 -16.83 9.81 4.60
N LEU A 209 -16.70 8.49 4.48
CA LEU A 209 -15.42 7.83 4.37
C LEU A 209 -14.68 8.22 3.07
N LEU A 210 -15.40 8.26 1.94
CA LEU A 210 -14.82 8.74 0.68
C LEU A 210 -14.31 10.19 0.77
N LYS A 211 -15.01 11.07 1.50
CA LYS A 211 -14.55 12.45 1.77
C LYS A 211 -13.23 12.46 2.55
N ILE A 212 -13.10 11.65 3.60
CA ILE A 212 -11.86 11.56 4.39
C ILE A 212 -10.70 11.05 3.53
N ILE A 213 -10.90 9.96 2.78
CA ILE A 213 -9.86 9.39 1.90
C ILE A 213 -9.40 10.45 0.88
N ARG A 214 -10.34 11.18 0.28
CA ARG A 214 -10.04 12.26 -0.66
C ARG A 214 -9.27 13.40 0.01
N ALA A 215 -9.65 13.79 1.24
CA ALA A 215 -9.00 14.86 1.97
C ALA A 215 -7.56 14.50 2.38
N VAL A 216 -7.35 13.29 2.91
CA VAL A 216 -6.02 12.76 3.23
C VAL A 216 -5.15 12.74 1.97
N ARG A 217 -5.68 12.23 0.86
CA ARG A 217 -4.98 12.21 -0.43
C ARG A 217 -4.50 13.60 -0.85
N ARG A 218 -5.38 14.62 -0.81
CA ARG A 218 -5.01 16.00 -1.17
C ARG A 218 -3.87 16.49 -0.28
N LYS A 219 -4.00 16.37 1.04
CA LYS A 219 -2.98 16.86 1.99
C LYS A 219 -1.64 16.12 1.89
N CYS A 220 -1.65 14.85 1.48
CA CYS A 220 -0.43 14.08 1.23
C CYS A 220 0.19 14.34 -0.15
N TRP A 221 -0.61 14.71 -1.17
CA TRP A 221 -0.18 14.66 -2.58
C TRP A 221 -0.05 16.02 -3.29
N GLU A 222 -0.94 16.96 -3.00
CA GLU A 222 -0.91 18.34 -3.51
C GLU A 222 0.45 19.05 -3.31
N PRO A 223 1.22 18.77 -2.24
CA PRO A 223 2.56 19.33 -2.05
C PRO A 223 3.62 18.86 -3.08
N TYR A 224 3.33 17.85 -3.93
CA TYR A 224 4.27 17.22 -4.87
C TYR A 224 3.96 17.49 -6.35
N GLN A 225 2.93 18.27 -6.66
CA GLN A 225 2.53 18.62 -8.04
C GLN A 225 3.02 20.00 -8.51
N GLN A 226 3.86 20.67 -7.73
CA GLN A 226 4.61 21.88 -8.07
C GLN A 226 6.09 21.57 -8.01
#